data_AF-A0A3D3VNG6-F1
#
_entry.id   AF-A0A3D3VNG6-F1
#
_cell.length_a   1.000
_cell.length_b   1.000
_cell.length_c   1.000
_cell.angle_alpha   90.00
_cell.angle_beta   90.00
_cell.angle_gamma   90.00
#
_symmetry.space_group_name_H-M   'P 1'
#
loop_
_entity.id
_entity.type
_entity.pdbx_description
1 polymer ?
#
loop_
_entity_poly.entity_id
_entity_poly.type
_entity_poly.pdbx_seq_one_letter_code
_entity_poly.pdbx_strand_id
1 'polypeptide(L)'
;FFWSKLDVIDARHLHTEEEIYQACLDHLTHATRHGDIRSTITIFPPADSRGHGPRIWNYQLSRYAGYRLGKKQILGDPAEADFTDLCLR
;
A
#
# COMPACT_ATOMS: atom_id res chain seq x y z
N PHE A 1 -24.33 6.62 6.87
CA PHE A 1 -23.10 7.41 6.69
C PHE A 1 -21.94 6.67 7.36
N PHE A 2 -20.90 6.30 6.61
CA PHE A 2 -19.78 5.47 7.11
C PHE A 2 -18.55 6.30 7.56
N TRP A 3 -18.50 7.59 7.23
CA TRP A 3 -17.35 8.45 7.50
C TRP A 3 -16.97 8.52 8.99
N SER A 4 -17.96 8.46 9.89
CA SER A 4 -17.74 8.51 11.33
C SER A 4 -17.28 7.17 11.94
N LYS A 5 -17.13 6.12 11.11
CA LYS A 5 -16.70 4.77 11.51
C LYS A 5 -15.34 4.39 10.90
N LEU A 6 -14.56 5.39 10.47
CA LEU A 6 -13.20 5.19 9.98
C LEU A 6 -12.27 4.96 11.16
N ASP A 7 -11.65 3.78 11.21
CA ASP A 7 -10.58 3.50 12.18
C ASP A 7 -9.31 4.22 11.72
N VAL A 8 -8.71 5.02 12.61
CA VAL A 8 -7.48 5.77 12.34
C VAL A 8 -6.35 5.20 13.18
N ILE A 9 -5.31 4.70 12.52
CA ILE A 9 -4.11 4.18 13.15
C ILE A 9 -3.01 5.23 13.01
N ASP A 10 -2.51 5.71 14.15
CA ASP A 10 -1.40 6.66 14.19
C ASP A 10 -0.05 5.93 14.19
N ALA A 11 0.62 5.95 13.04
CA ALA A 11 1.94 5.38 12.82
C ALA A 11 3.00 6.47 12.58
N ARG A 12 2.75 7.72 12.99
CA ARG A 12 3.67 8.86 12.76
C ARG A 12 5.01 8.76 13.49
N HIS A 13 5.15 7.79 14.37
CA HIS A 13 6.35 7.50 15.16
C HIS A 13 7.27 6.45 14.51
N LEU A 14 6.86 5.82 13.40
CA LEU A 14 7.67 4.84 12.69
C LEU A 14 8.69 5.53 11.78
N HIS A 15 9.89 4.99 11.69
CA HIS A 15 11.01 5.64 11.00
C HIS A 15 11.74 4.73 10.01
N THR A 16 11.57 3.40 10.09
CA THR A 16 12.23 2.47 9.17
C THR A 16 11.26 1.86 8.16
N GLU A 17 11.81 1.37 7.05
CA GLU A 17 11.03 0.68 6.02
C GLU A 17 10.40 -0.61 6.56
N GLU A 18 11.11 -1.34 7.44
CA GLU A 18 10.62 -2.56 8.07
C GLU A 18 9.44 -2.29 9.01
N GLU A 19 9.51 -1.21 9.79
CA GLU A 19 8.41 -0.78 10.66
C GLU A 19 7.16 -0.41 9.84
N ILE A 20 7.35 0.34 8.75
CA ILE A 20 6.27 0.74 7.84
C ILE A 20 5.67 -0.48 7.14
N TYR A 21 6.51 -1.43 6.71
CA TYR A 21 6.07 -2.69 6.11
C TYR A 21 5.20 -3.48 7.09
N GLN A 22 5.65 -3.65 8.34
CA GLN A 22 4.88 -4.34 9.37
C GLN A 22 3.54 -3.64 9.63
N ALA A 23 3.53 -2.30 9.72
CA ALA A 23 2.31 -1.53 9.89
C ALA A 23 1.32 -1.69 8.71
N CYS A 24 1.81 -1.91 7.48
CA CYS A 24 0.97 -2.23 6.33
C CYS A 24 0.31 -3.61 6.48
N LEU A 25 1.04 -4.61 6.97
CA LEU A 25 0.50 -5.96 7.23
C LEU A 25 -0.55 -5.92 8.35
N ASP A 26 -0.27 -5.19 9.42
CA ASP A 26 -1.19 -5.01 10.54
C ASP A 26 -2.46 -4.29 10.09
N HIS A 27 -2.32 -3.27 9.24
CA HIS A 27 -3.45 -2.59 8.60
C HIS A 27 -4.33 -3.57 7.81
N LEU A 28 -3.74 -4.38 6.93
CA LEU A 28 -4.48 -5.36 6.13
C LEU A 28 -5.22 -6.36 7.01
N THR A 29 -4.57 -6.83 8.08
CA THR A 29 -5.16 -7.78 9.04
C THR A 29 -6.35 -7.16 9.78
N HIS A 30 -6.17 -5.94 10.32
CA HIS A 30 -7.21 -5.20 11.03
C HIS A 30 -8.40 -4.84 10.12
N ALA A 31 -8.11 -4.33 8.92
CA ALA A 31 -9.13 -3.92 7.95
C ALA A 31 -9.90 -5.11 7.36
N THR A 32 -9.25 -6.27 7.18
CA THR A 32 -9.89 -7.44 6.57
C THR A 32 -10.73 -8.23 7.57
N ARG A 33 -10.28 -8.37 8.83
CA ARG A 33 -11.02 -9.00 9.94
C ARG A 33 -11.83 -10.26 9.53
N HIS A 34 -11.17 -11.23 8.91
CA HIS A 34 -11.78 -12.49 8.44
C HIS A 34 -13.03 -12.31 7.54
N GLY A 35 -13.11 -11.20 6.80
CA GLY A 35 -14.22 -10.87 5.90
C GLY A 35 -15.18 -9.81 6.44
N ASP A 36 -15.12 -9.45 7.73
CA ASP A 36 -15.89 -8.35 8.33
C ASP A 36 -15.17 -7.01 8.14
N ILE A 37 -15.17 -6.53 6.88
CA ILE A 37 -14.32 -5.40 6.45
C ILE A 37 -14.57 -4.13 7.29
N ARG A 38 -13.49 -3.53 7.77
CA ARG A 38 -13.48 -2.23 8.47
C ARG A 38 -12.72 -1.18 7.68
N SER A 39 -13.38 -0.04 7.45
CA SER A 39 -12.72 1.14 6.90
C SER A 39 -11.63 1.60 7.87
N THR A 40 -10.38 1.58 7.40
CA THR A 40 -9.19 1.89 8.21
C THR A 40 -8.25 2.79 7.42
N ILE A 41 -7.54 3.70 8.09
CA ILE A 41 -6.42 4.46 7.55
C ILE A 41 -5.24 4.39 8.52
N THR A 42 -4.04 4.14 8.01
CA THR A 42 -2.79 4.22 8.78
C THR A 42 -2.02 5.47 8.34
N ILE A 43 -1.70 6.34 9.29
CA ILE A 43 -1.05 7.64 9.04
C ILE A 43 0.43 7.55 9.44
N PHE A 44 1.32 7.60 8.46
CA PHE A 44 2.78 7.58 8.64
C PHE A 44 3.35 9.00 8.89
N PRO A 45 4.64 9.14 9.26
CA PRO A 45 5.24 10.44 9.48
C PRO A 45 4.99 11.43 8.33
N PRO A 46 4.73 12.71 8.63
CA PRO A 46 4.61 13.72 7.60
C PRO A 46 5.95 13.88 6.87
N ALA A 47 5.89 14.36 5.64
CA ALA A 47 7.09 14.76 4.92
C ALA A 47 7.79 15.91 5.66
N ASP A 48 9.12 15.90 5.65
CA ASP A 48 9.95 16.97 6.18
C ASP A 48 9.85 18.25 5.32
N SER A 49 10.54 19.31 5.75
CA SER A 49 10.59 20.58 5.01
C SER A 49 11.12 20.49 3.57
N ARG A 50 11.79 19.39 3.21
CA ARG A 50 12.32 19.10 1.88
C ARG A 50 11.40 18.17 1.09
N GLY A 51 10.28 17.73 1.67
CA GLY A 51 9.34 16.80 1.06
C GLY A 51 9.72 15.33 1.22
N HIS A 52 10.73 15.01 2.02
CA HIS A 52 11.11 13.62 2.29
C HIS A 52 10.21 13.03 3.37
N GLY A 53 9.61 11.90 3.05
CA GLY A 53 8.79 11.15 3.98
C GLY A 53 8.55 9.74 3.43
N PRO A 54 7.93 8.88 4.23
CA PRO A 54 7.59 7.54 3.79
C PRO A 54 6.64 7.58 2.59
N ARG A 55 6.94 6.77 1.58
CA ARG A 55 6.13 6.63 0.38
C ARG A 55 5.87 5.16 0.12
N ILE A 56 4.60 4.81 0.02
CA ILE A 56 4.18 3.54 -0.57
C ILE A 56 4.07 3.80 -2.07
N TRP A 57 4.90 3.13 -2.86
CA TRP A 57 4.95 3.33 -4.31
C TRP A 57 3.81 2.60 -5.02
N ASN A 58 3.32 1.51 -4.41
CA ASN A 58 2.19 0.75 -4.87
C ASN A 58 0.93 1.63 -4.92
N TYR A 59 0.09 1.40 -5.93
CA TYR A 59 -1.20 2.07 -6.03
C TYR A 59 -2.20 1.58 -4.96
N GLN A 60 -2.10 0.31 -4.58
CA GLN A 60 -2.88 -0.36 -3.52
C GLN A 60 -1.96 -1.27 -2.72
N LEU A 61 -2.27 -1.49 -1.43
CA LEU A 61 -1.50 -2.40 -0.57
C LEU A 61 -1.51 -3.86 -1.07
N SER A 62 -2.56 -4.26 -1.77
CA SER A 62 -2.67 -5.56 -2.41
C SER A 62 -3.23 -5.39 -3.81
N ARG A 63 -2.45 -5.81 -4.82
CA ARG A 63 -2.85 -5.76 -6.23
C ARG A 63 -2.11 -6.84 -7.02
N TYR A 64 -2.74 -7.33 -8.09
CA TYR A 64 -2.10 -8.30 -8.98
C TYR A 64 -1.00 -7.65 -9.82
N ALA A 65 0.06 -8.42 -10.11
CA ALA A 65 1.13 -8.00 -11.01
C ALA A 65 0.72 -8.07 -12.49
N GLY A 66 1.48 -7.39 -13.35
CA GLY A 66 1.35 -7.42 -14.80
C GLY A 66 2.69 -7.76 -15.48
N TYR A 67 2.81 -8.94 -16.08
CA TYR A 67 4.05 -9.40 -16.72
C TYR A 67 3.99 -9.26 -18.24
N ARG A 68 4.96 -8.58 -18.83
CA ARG A 68 5.08 -8.45 -20.29
C ARG A 68 5.68 -9.73 -20.89
N LEU A 69 4.88 -10.48 -21.66
CA LEU A 69 5.33 -11.70 -22.35
C LEU A 69 5.84 -11.43 -23.77
N GLY A 70 5.64 -10.21 -24.28
CA GLY A 70 6.07 -9.77 -25.60
C GLY A 70 5.55 -8.37 -25.93
N LYS A 71 5.72 -7.90 -27.17
CA LYS A 71 5.41 -6.51 -27.56
C LYS A 71 3.96 -6.06 -27.34
N LYS A 72 2.99 -6.99 -27.29
CA LYS A 72 1.55 -6.67 -27.13
C LYS A 72 0.82 -7.58 -26.15
N GLN A 73 1.54 -8.43 -25.42
CA GLN A 73 0.91 -9.40 -24.51
C GLN A 73 1.35 -9.12 -23.08
N ILE A 74 0.38 -8.97 -22.19
CA ILE A 74 0.58 -8.83 -20.74
C ILE A 74 -0.24 -9.93 -20.06
N LEU A 75 0.38 -10.63 -19.11
CA LEU A 75 -0.26 -11.58 -18.21
C LEU A 75 -0.53 -10.91 -16.86
N GLY A 76 -1.77 -11.02 -16.35
CA GLY A 76 -2.16 -10.37 -15.09
C GLY A 76 -2.81 -9.01 -15.33
N ASP A 77 -2.53 -8.03 -14.46
CA ASP A 77 -3.10 -6.67 -14.54
C ASP A 77 -2.26 -5.78 -15.47
N PRO A 78 -2.75 -5.37 -16.66
CA PRO A 78 -2.02 -4.49 -17.56
C PRO A 78 -1.66 -3.12 -16.97
N ALA A 79 -2.45 -2.63 -16.01
CA ALA A 79 -2.21 -1.32 -15.39
C ALA A 79 -1.01 -1.34 -14.41
N GLU A 80 -0.61 -2.51 -13.93
CA GLU A 80 0.54 -2.68 -13.05
C GLU A 80 1.80 -3.12 -13.80
N ALA A 81 1.77 -3.18 -15.14
CA ALA A 81 2.90 -3.68 -15.91
C ALA A 81 4.19 -2.89 -15.67
N ASP A 82 4.10 -1.55 -15.67
CA ASP A 82 5.28 -0.70 -15.45
C ASP A 82 5.82 -0.80 -14.01
N PHE A 83 4.93 -0.92 -13.03
CA PHE A 83 5.32 -1.07 -11.63
C PHE A 83 5.89 -2.48 -11.36
N THR A 84 5.33 -3.50 -11.99
CA THR A 84 5.86 -4.87 -11.94
C THR A 84 7.25 -4.94 -12.56
N ASP A 85 7.46 -4.31 -13.73
CA ASP A 85 8.77 -4.21 -14.38
C ASP A 85 9.79 -3.47 -13.50
N LEU A 86 9.37 -2.49 -12.68
CA LEU A 86 10.21 -1.80 -11.71
C LEU A 86 10.60 -2.72 -10.54
N CYS A 87 9.67 -3.48 -9.98
CA CYS A 87 9.93 -4.38 -8.85
C CYS A 87 10.84 -5.58 -9.19
N LEU A 88 10.96 -5.94 -10.47
CA LEU A 88 11.82 -7.04 -10.93
C LEU A 88 13.27 -6.61 -11.22
N ARG A 89 13.58 -5.32 -11.15
CA ARG A 89 14.95 -4.79 -11.33
C ARG A 89 15.77 -4.92 -10.06
#